data_AF-A0A9D4EUG3-F1
#
_entry.id   AF-A0A9D4EUG3-F1
#
_cell.length_a   1.000
_cell.length_b   1.000
_cell.length_c   1.000
_cell.angle_alpha   90.00
_cell.angle_beta   90.00
_cell.angle_gamma   90.00
#
_symmetry.space_group_name_H-M   'P 1'
#
loop_
_entity.id
_entity.type
_entity.pdbx_description
1 polymer ?
#
loop_
_entity_poly.entity_id
_entity_poly.type
_entity_poly.pdbx_seq_one_letter_code
_entity_poly.pdbx_strand_id
1 'polypeptide(L)'
;MLGYRTIGNLVSLLLGIRVEGIVYLGCYKDSTIERVLSSTQSVSASNTPVQCARRCSDYRYAGVEFVTECFCGNTLNAIAMPEYNCMLHCPGDKLKRCGGYSMISIYTNWACGPPPTIANGNATLRKGDNVTYGSIADFYCGSGLIRKATITCLSNSSWEQATCEPPGQTLDICVTFIADIVLYAWNDI
;
A
#
# COMPACT_ATOMS: atom_id res chain seq x y z
N MET A 1 2.41 -29.27 29.96
CA MET A 1 2.58 -27.82 29.67
C MET A 1 3.12 -27.72 28.25
N LEU A 2 2.24 -27.57 27.26
CA LEU A 2 2.61 -27.45 25.84
C LEU A 2 2.78 -25.96 25.52
N GLY A 3 4.02 -25.55 25.28
CA GLY A 3 4.37 -24.20 24.85
C GLY A 3 4.08 -24.00 23.36
N TYR A 4 3.13 -23.12 23.05
CA TYR A 4 2.88 -22.65 21.70
C TYR A 4 4.10 -21.84 21.21
N ARG A 5 5.01 -22.52 20.52
CA ARG A 5 6.06 -21.90 19.69
C ARG A 5 5.99 -22.56 18.31
N THR A 6 5.10 -22.09 17.45
CA THR A 6 5.24 -22.30 16.00
C THR A 6 4.25 -21.43 15.23
N ILE A 7 4.64 -21.11 13.99
CA ILE A 7 3.86 -20.54 12.88
C ILE A 7 3.73 -19.00 12.85
N GLY A 8 4.85 -18.31 12.70
CA GLY A 8 4.88 -16.91 12.29
C GLY A 8 5.04 -16.66 10.77
N ASN A 9 4.95 -17.70 9.91
CA ASN A 9 5.52 -17.56 8.56
C ASN A 9 4.75 -18.18 7.38
N LEU A 10 3.45 -18.49 7.50
CA LEU A 10 2.66 -19.00 6.36
C LEU A 10 1.26 -18.38 6.18
N VAL A 11 0.86 -17.38 6.96
CA VAL A 11 -0.50 -16.78 6.88
C VAL A 11 -0.51 -15.35 6.30
N SER A 12 0.65 -14.79 5.95
CA SER A 12 0.76 -13.39 5.49
C SER A 12 0.77 -13.20 3.96
N LEU A 13 0.47 -14.24 3.17
CA LEU A 13 0.47 -14.15 1.71
C LEU A 13 -0.75 -13.42 1.10
N LEU A 14 -1.72 -12.97 1.91
CA LEU A 14 -2.93 -12.28 1.42
C LEU A 14 -3.23 -10.93 2.09
N LEU A 15 -2.42 -10.50 3.06
CA LEU A 15 -2.58 -9.22 3.76
C LEU A 15 -1.19 -8.61 3.88
N GLY A 16 -0.97 -7.43 3.26
CA GLY A 16 0.33 -6.76 3.22
C GLY A 16 1.12 -6.91 4.51
N ILE A 17 2.38 -7.36 4.41
CA ILE A 17 3.20 -7.74 5.56
C ILE A 17 3.37 -6.52 6.46
N ARG A 18 2.80 -6.59 7.67
CA ARG A 18 2.99 -5.53 8.68
C ARG A 18 4.29 -5.75 9.43
N VAL A 19 5.07 -4.68 9.54
CA VAL A 19 6.24 -4.59 10.40
C VAL A 19 5.93 -3.53 11.44
N GLU A 20 5.50 -3.92 12.65
CA GLU A 20 5.35 -2.98 13.78
C GLU A 20 4.56 -1.69 13.45
N GLY A 21 3.44 -1.82 12.75
CA GLY A 21 2.55 -0.69 12.43
C GLY A 21 2.79 -0.04 11.07
N ILE A 22 3.85 -0.42 10.35
CA ILE A 22 4.04 -0.03 8.94
C ILE A 22 3.74 -1.20 8.01
N VAL A 23 3.33 -0.90 6.79
CA VAL A 23 3.00 -1.88 5.75
C VAL A 23 4.15 -1.94 4.75
N TYR A 24 4.66 -3.14 4.50
CA TYR A 24 5.62 -3.38 3.43
C TYR A 24 4.91 -3.44 2.07
N LEU A 25 5.40 -2.65 1.12
CA LEU A 25 4.82 -2.54 -0.23
C LEU A 25 5.55 -3.40 -1.25
N GLY A 26 6.84 -3.67 -1.03
CA GLY A 26 7.63 -4.54 -1.91
C GLY A 26 9.09 -4.12 -2.04
N CYS A 27 9.81 -4.93 -2.79
CA CYS A 27 11.19 -4.69 -3.21
C CYS A 27 11.21 -4.07 -4.61
N TYR A 28 11.96 -2.98 -4.79
CA TYR A 28 12.02 -2.26 -6.06
C TYR A 28 13.46 -1.94 -6.45
N LYS A 29 13.73 -1.85 -7.75
CA LYS A 29 15.01 -1.39 -8.27
C LYS A 29 15.17 0.11 -7.98
N ASP A 30 16.30 0.51 -7.41
CA ASP A 30 16.64 1.92 -7.18
C ASP A 30 17.98 2.27 -7.82
N SER A 31 18.17 3.56 -8.14
CA SER A 31 19.44 4.06 -8.66
C SER A 31 19.59 5.56 -8.42
N THR A 32 20.83 6.05 -8.48
CA THR A 32 21.12 7.49 -8.34
C THR A 32 20.56 8.34 -9.49
N ILE A 33 20.25 7.73 -10.64
CA ILE A 33 19.72 8.42 -11.83
C ILE A 33 18.19 8.42 -11.80
N GLU A 34 17.60 7.29 -11.43
CA GLU A 34 16.15 7.07 -11.35
C GLU A 34 15.82 6.63 -9.93
N ARG A 35 15.72 7.60 -9.02
CA ARG A 35 15.37 7.34 -7.62
C ARG A 35 13.90 6.99 -7.48
N VAL A 36 13.60 5.89 -6.80
CA VAL A 36 12.23 5.48 -6.45
C VAL A 36 11.59 6.53 -5.53
N LEU A 37 12.34 6.99 -4.53
CA LEU A 37 11.93 8.05 -3.59
C LEU A 37 12.98 9.17 -3.63
N SER A 38 12.59 10.34 -4.13
CA SER A 38 13.52 11.45 -4.43
C SER A 38 13.39 12.67 -3.52
N SER A 39 12.53 12.65 -2.51
CA SER A 39 12.27 13.86 -1.70
C SER A 39 13.35 14.12 -0.65
N THR A 40 13.72 13.13 0.15
CA THR A 40 14.75 13.29 1.20
C THR A 40 15.45 11.97 1.46
N GLN A 41 16.74 12.04 1.80
CA GLN A 41 17.56 10.89 2.18
C GLN A 41 18.28 11.17 3.49
N SER A 42 18.42 10.12 4.32
CA SER A 42 19.24 10.13 5.52
C SER A 42 19.97 8.79 5.68
N VAL A 43 21.04 8.79 6.47
CA VAL A 43 21.82 7.58 6.78
C VAL A 43 21.88 7.40 8.29
N SER A 44 21.74 6.15 8.76
CA SER A 44 21.78 5.83 10.18
C SER A 44 22.46 4.49 10.45
N ALA A 45 23.40 4.49 11.40
CA ALA A 45 24.06 3.26 11.87
C ALA A 45 23.11 2.33 12.66
N SER A 46 21.94 2.81 13.06
CA SER A 46 20.92 2.02 13.76
C SER A 46 19.65 1.82 12.93
N ASN A 47 19.73 1.99 11.61
CA ASN A 47 18.57 1.98 10.72
C ASN A 47 17.69 0.72 10.90
N THR A 48 16.38 0.91 10.74
CA THR A 48 15.34 -0.13 10.66
C THR A 48 14.18 0.42 9.82
N PRO A 49 13.29 -0.43 9.27
CA PRO A 49 12.11 0.04 8.55
C PRO A 49 11.25 1.00 9.37
N VAL A 50 11.01 0.68 10.65
CA VAL A 50 10.19 1.50 11.54
C VAL A 50 10.84 2.83 11.86
N GLN A 51 12.15 2.85 12.12
CA GLN A 51 12.86 4.12 12.34
C GLN A 51 12.87 4.98 11.08
N CYS A 52 13.07 4.37 9.91
CA CYS A 52 13.01 5.10 8.65
C CYS A 52 11.61 5.69 8.42
N ALA A 53 10.55 4.90 8.62
CA ALA A 53 9.18 5.39 8.53
C ALA A 53 8.85 6.51 9.53
N ARG A 54 9.42 6.47 10.74
CA ARG A 54 9.31 7.58 11.70
C ARG A 54 10.00 8.85 11.21
N ARG A 55 11.17 8.75 10.57
CA ARG A 55 11.87 9.90 9.97
C ARG A 55 11.10 10.46 8.77
N CYS A 56 10.39 9.61 8.05
CA CYS A 56 9.57 9.98 6.91
C CYS A 56 8.10 10.26 7.30
N SER A 57 7.81 10.70 8.54
CA SER A 57 6.42 10.88 9.01
C SER A 57 5.61 11.88 8.18
N ASP A 58 6.29 12.83 7.55
CA ASP A 58 5.69 13.87 6.71
C ASP A 58 5.57 13.43 5.23
N TYR A 59 5.93 12.18 4.93
CA TYR A 59 5.95 11.61 3.59
C TYR A 59 5.14 10.33 3.49
N ARG A 60 4.70 10.02 2.27
CA ARG A 60 3.86 8.85 1.98
C ARG A 60 4.53 7.52 2.15
N TYR A 61 5.78 7.50 1.74
CA TYR A 61 6.58 6.32 1.62
C TYR A 61 7.90 6.54 2.33
N ALA A 62 8.33 5.47 2.99
CA ALA A 62 9.67 5.33 3.51
C ALA A 62 10.33 4.16 2.79
N GLY A 63 11.57 4.33 2.38
CA GLY A 63 12.36 3.32 1.72
C GLY A 63 13.64 3.06 2.48
N VAL A 64 13.98 1.81 2.71
CA VAL A 64 15.29 1.43 3.26
C VAL A 64 16.11 0.75 2.17
N GLU A 65 17.32 1.23 1.97
CA GLU A 65 18.28 0.73 0.99
C GLU A 65 19.65 0.61 1.65
N PHE A 66 20.46 -0.30 1.11
CA PHE A 66 21.86 -0.47 1.45
C PHE A 66 22.16 -0.45 2.95
N VAL A 67 21.34 -1.16 3.72
CA VAL A 67 21.44 -1.37 5.17
C VAL A 67 21.13 -0.11 5.99
N THR A 68 21.82 0.99 5.72
CA THR A 68 21.87 2.19 6.56
C THR A 68 21.07 3.36 6.00
N GLU A 69 20.66 3.29 4.74
CA GLU A 69 20.03 4.41 4.06
C GLU A 69 18.52 4.39 4.27
N CYS A 70 17.95 5.58 4.36
CA CYS A 70 16.54 5.83 4.52
C CYS A 70 16.12 6.94 3.57
N PHE A 71 15.14 6.66 2.73
CA PHE A 71 14.60 7.54 1.71
C PHE A 71 13.14 7.85 1.99
N CYS A 72 12.72 9.08 1.73
CA CYS A 72 11.34 9.52 1.88
C CYS A 72 10.80 10.04 0.54
N GLY A 73 9.52 9.82 0.27
CA GLY A 73 8.87 10.36 -0.92
C GLY A 73 7.36 10.26 -0.89
N ASN A 74 6.71 11.05 -1.76
CA ASN A 74 5.25 11.09 -1.87
C ASN A 74 4.70 10.34 -3.10
N THR A 75 5.56 10.06 -4.06
CA THR A 75 5.25 9.33 -5.29
C THR A 75 6.05 8.04 -5.33
N LEU A 76 5.49 7.02 -5.99
CA LEU A 76 6.15 5.73 -6.19
C LEU A 76 6.17 5.45 -7.69
N ASN A 77 7.32 5.70 -8.33
CA ASN A 77 7.59 5.25 -9.69
C ASN A 77 8.67 4.18 -9.59
N ALA A 78 8.29 2.91 -9.70
CA ALA A 78 9.14 1.82 -9.25
C ALA A 78 8.96 0.57 -10.10
N ILE A 79 10.07 -0.09 -10.41
CA ILE A 79 10.09 -1.40 -11.06
C ILE A 79 10.23 -2.46 -9.97
N ALA A 80 9.21 -3.30 -9.80
CA ALA A 80 9.21 -4.36 -8.81
C ALA A 80 10.31 -5.40 -9.11
N MET A 81 10.98 -5.85 -8.05
CA MET A 81 12.08 -6.81 -8.12
C MET A 81 11.81 -8.00 -7.19
N PRO A 82 12.46 -9.16 -7.42
CA PRO A 82 12.31 -10.31 -6.53
C PRO A 82 12.72 -9.98 -5.09
N GLU A 83 11.94 -10.46 -4.12
CA GLU A 83 12.14 -10.17 -2.69
C GLU A 83 13.55 -10.52 -2.16
N TYR A 84 14.20 -11.52 -2.76
CA TYR A 84 15.55 -11.92 -2.36
C TYR A 84 16.59 -10.81 -2.59
N ASN A 85 16.30 -9.84 -3.46
CA ASN A 85 17.17 -8.68 -3.71
C ASN A 85 17.17 -7.67 -2.54
N CYS A 86 16.16 -7.71 -1.69
CA CYS A 86 15.97 -6.80 -0.56
C CYS A 86 16.22 -7.48 0.80
N MET A 87 17.16 -8.43 0.86
CA MET A 87 17.37 -9.26 2.05
C MET A 87 18.49 -8.79 2.99
N LEU A 88 19.11 -7.65 2.77
CA LEU A 88 20.17 -7.16 3.66
C LEU A 88 19.60 -6.91 5.07
N HIS A 89 20.30 -7.39 6.10
CA HIS A 89 19.84 -7.24 7.48
C HIS A 89 20.04 -5.81 7.95
N CYS A 90 19.08 -5.29 8.69
CA CYS A 90 19.20 -3.96 9.29
C CYS A 90 20.23 -3.95 10.43
N PRO A 91 20.94 -2.83 10.62
CA PRO A 91 21.94 -2.72 11.68
C PRO A 91 21.29 -2.47 13.06
N GLY A 92 20.14 -1.80 13.12
CA GLY A 92 19.40 -1.57 14.37
C GLY A 92 18.56 -2.75 14.85
N ASP A 93 18.22 -3.67 13.95
CA ASP A 93 17.52 -4.92 14.29
C ASP A 93 17.79 -5.98 13.21
N LYS A 94 18.63 -6.97 13.55
CA LYS A 94 19.04 -8.05 12.64
C LYS A 94 17.90 -9.00 12.26
N LEU A 95 16.70 -8.88 12.83
CA LEU A 95 15.53 -9.64 12.40
C LEU A 95 14.78 -8.96 11.24
N LYS A 96 15.13 -7.71 10.91
CA LYS A 96 14.50 -6.92 9.86
C LYS A 96 15.39 -6.83 8.61
N ARG A 97 14.75 -6.48 7.49
CA ARG A 97 15.38 -6.27 6.19
C ARG A 97 15.46 -4.78 5.86
N CYS A 98 16.60 -4.36 5.32
CA CYS A 98 16.93 -2.97 4.98
C CYS A 98 17.45 -2.87 3.53
N GLY A 99 16.65 -3.40 2.60
CA GLY A 99 16.90 -3.30 1.17
C GLY A 99 18.08 -4.15 0.67
N GLY A 100 18.72 -3.65 -0.40
CA GLY A 100 19.85 -4.23 -1.11
C GLY A 100 20.81 -3.13 -1.62
N TYR A 101 21.77 -3.50 -2.49
CA TYR A 101 22.79 -2.57 -3.01
C TYR A 101 22.25 -1.52 -4.00
N SER A 102 21.18 -1.84 -4.71
CA SER A 102 20.49 -0.96 -5.67
C SER A 102 19.00 -1.30 -5.69
N MET A 103 18.51 -1.65 -4.50
CA MET A 103 17.24 -2.30 -4.27
C MET A 103 16.65 -1.74 -2.99
N ILE A 104 15.49 -1.12 -3.09
CA ILE A 104 14.86 -0.42 -2.00
C ILE A 104 13.63 -1.18 -1.52
N SER A 105 13.54 -1.41 -0.22
CA SER A 105 12.34 -1.94 0.43
C SER A 105 11.43 -0.79 0.80
N ILE A 106 10.23 -0.74 0.22
CA ILE A 106 9.29 0.37 0.42
C ILE A 106 8.26 0.01 1.48
N TYR A 107 7.98 0.99 2.34
CA TYR A 107 7.01 0.92 3.42
C TYR A 107 6.11 2.14 3.44
N THR A 108 4.92 2.00 4.01
CA THR A 108 4.04 3.13 4.35
C THR A 108 3.47 2.96 5.75
N ASN A 109 3.31 4.08 6.45
CA ASN A 109 2.64 4.18 7.75
C ASN A 109 1.29 4.89 7.65
N TRP A 110 0.86 5.29 6.44
CA TRP A 110 -0.42 5.97 6.30
C TRP A 110 -1.61 5.04 6.38
N ALA A 111 -2.54 5.49 7.20
CA ALA A 111 -3.85 4.92 7.39
C ALA A 111 -4.83 5.52 6.36
N CYS A 112 -5.78 4.73 5.89
CA CYS A 112 -7.01 5.34 5.39
C CYS A 112 -7.86 5.75 6.60
N GLY A 113 -8.72 6.75 6.42
CA GLY A 113 -9.81 6.97 7.35
C GLY A 113 -10.77 5.76 7.40
N PRO A 114 -11.82 5.81 8.24
CA PRO A 114 -12.90 4.85 8.17
C PRO A 114 -13.44 4.74 6.72
N PRO A 115 -13.96 3.57 6.30
CA PRO A 115 -14.60 3.42 5.00
C PRO A 115 -15.60 4.55 4.72
N PRO A 116 -15.71 5.03 3.47
CA PRO A 116 -16.66 6.07 3.13
C PRO A 116 -18.09 5.60 3.40
N THR A 117 -18.92 6.50 3.93
CA THR A 117 -20.37 6.33 3.97
C THR A 117 -20.93 6.67 2.59
N ILE A 118 -21.71 5.78 1.99
CA ILE A 118 -22.43 6.07 0.73
C ILE A 118 -23.94 5.86 0.92
N ALA A 119 -24.73 6.55 0.10
CA ALA A 119 -26.19 6.43 0.13
C ALA A 119 -26.62 5.00 -0.19
N ASN A 120 -27.58 4.48 0.58
CA ASN A 120 -28.14 3.14 0.41
C ASN A 120 -27.12 2.00 0.49
N GLY A 121 -26.04 2.17 1.25
CA GLY A 121 -25.21 1.03 1.60
C GLY A 121 -24.38 1.22 2.85
N ASN A 122 -23.77 0.13 3.30
CA ASN A 122 -22.97 0.09 4.51
C ASN A 122 -21.66 -0.66 4.27
N ALA A 123 -20.58 -0.15 4.86
CA ALA A 123 -19.26 -0.75 4.80
C ALA A 123 -18.95 -1.45 6.13
N THR A 124 -18.52 -2.71 6.04
CA THR A 124 -18.00 -3.46 7.19
C THR A 124 -16.52 -3.76 6.96
N LEU A 125 -15.66 -3.30 7.85
CA LEU A 125 -14.24 -3.61 7.81
C LEU A 125 -14.02 -5.10 8.07
N ARG A 126 -13.22 -5.77 7.24
CA ARG A 126 -12.88 -7.19 7.46
C ARG A 126 -11.96 -7.41 8.66
N LYS A 127 -11.26 -6.38 9.17
CA LYS A 127 -10.35 -6.51 10.32
C LYS A 127 -9.94 -5.16 10.94
N GLY A 128 -10.40 -4.91 12.19
CA GLY A 128 -9.80 -4.03 13.22
C GLY A 128 -9.68 -2.53 12.93
N ASP A 129 -9.70 -1.72 13.98
CA ASP A 129 -9.81 -0.25 13.96
C ASP A 129 -8.65 0.51 13.29
N ASN A 130 -7.62 -0.18 12.78
CA ASN A 130 -6.44 0.45 12.17
C ASN A 130 -6.39 0.17 10.65
N VAL A 131 -7.12 1.01 9.91
CA VAL A 131 -7.26 0.94 8.46
C VAL A 131 -6.01 1.51 7.79
N THR A 132 -5.25 0.68 7.07
CA THR A 132 -4.08 1.15 6.30
C THR A 132 -4.12 0.66 4.86
N TYR A 133 -3.13 1.04 4.04
CA TYR A 133 -2.96 0.50 2.69
C TYR A 133 -3.20 -1.02 2.62
N GLY A 134 -3.98 -1.46 1.63
CA GLY A 134 -4.36 -2.85 1.40
C GLY A 134 -5.49 -3.37 2.30
N SER A 135 -6.00 -2.58 3.25
CA SER A 135 -7.17 -2.97 4.06
C SER A 135 -8.39 -3.08 3.17
N ILE A 136 -9.22 -4.12 3.39
CA ILE A 136 -10.41 -4.39 2.60
C ILE A 136 -11.66 -4.15 3.46
N ALA A 137 -12.60 -3.36 2.94
CA ALA A 137 -13.95 -3.25 3.48
C ALA A 137 -14.93 -3.97 2.56
N ASP A 138 -15.81 -4.78 3.14
CA ASP A 138 -16.97 -5.30 2.45
C ASP A 138 -18.03 -4.21 2.37
N PHE A 139 -18.54 -3.99 1.17
CA PHE A 139 -19.57 -3.01 0.89
C PHE A 139 -20.89 -3.71 0.52
N TYR A 140 -21.97 -3.38 1.23
CA TYR A 140 -23.31 -3.94 0.98
C TYR A 140 -24.29 -2.82 0.63
N CYS A 141 -24.86 -2.88 -0.58
CA CYS A 141 -25.97 -2.02 -0.98
C CYS A 141 -27.30 -2.54 -0.39
N GLY A 142 -28.26 -1.64 -0.17
CA GLY A 142 -29.61 -1.94 0.33
C GLY A 142 -30.45 -2.78 -0.65
N SER A 143 -31.66 -3.16 -0.21
CA SER A 143 -32.56 -4.06 -0.96
C SER A 143 -32.88 -3.53 -2.36
N GLY A 144 -32.68 -4.37 -3.39
CA GLY A 144 -32.98 -4.03 -4.79
C GLY A 144 -31.79 -3.49 -5.60
N LEU A 145 -30.62 -3.30 -4.97
CA LEU A 145 -29.38 -2.87 -5.62
C LEU A 145 -28.41 -4.07 -5.73
N ILE A 146 -27.79 -4.27 -6.90
CA ILE A 146 -26.81 -5.35 -7.09
C ILE A 146 -25.40 -4.76 -7.05
N ARG A 147 -24.66 -5.10 -6.00
CA ARG A 147 -23.27 -5.60 -5.99
C ARG A 147 -22.72 -5.52 -4.56
N LYS A 148 -22.38 -6.67 -3.98
CA LYS A 148 -21.39 -6.70 -2.90
C LYS A 148 -20.06 -6.32 -3.53
N ALA A 149 -19.53 -5.15 -3.22
CA ALA A 149 -18.21 -4.72 -3.66
C ALA A 149 -17.22 -4.85 -2.51
N THR A 150 -15.96 -5.10 -2.82
CA THR A 150 -14.88 -4.93 -1.86
C THR A 150 -14.12 -3.68 -2.24
N ILE A 151 -14.01 -2.73 -1.31
CA ILE A 151 -13.15 -1.57 -1.49
C ILE A 151 -11.84 -1.79 -0.76
N THR A 152 -10.75 -1.39 -1.39
CA THR A 152 -9.40 -1.47 -0.83
C THR A 152 -8.90 -0.09 -0.45
N CYS A 153 -8.22 0.03 0.69
CA CYS A 153 -7.49 1.23 1.04
C CYS A 153 -6.26 1.35 0.13
N LEU A 154 -6.22 2.39 -0.69
CA LEU A 154 -5.19 2.65 -1.67
C LEU A 154 -3.98 3.31 -1.04
N SER A 155 -2.85 3.26 -1.75
CA SER A 155 -1.56 3.76 -1.24
C SER A 155 -1.65 5.24 -0.93
N ASN A 156 -2.44 5.96 -1.74
CA ASN A 156 -3.53 6.94 -1.53
C ASN A 156 -3.96 7.52 -0.17
N SER A 157 -4.06 6.69 0.87
CA SER A 157 -4.85 7.02 2.07
C SER A 157 -6.34 7.27 1.75
N SER A 158 -6.80 6.89 0.56
CA SER A 158 -8.20 6.91 0.14
C SER A 158 -8.67 5.50 -0.15
N TRP A 159 -9.97 5.30 -0.09
CA TRP A 159 -10.59 4.05 -0.50
C TRP A 159 -10.83 4.05 -2.02
N GLU A 160 -10.78 2.86 -2.63
CA GLU A 160 -11.37 2.65 -3.95
C GLU A 160 -12.82 3.16 -3.98
N GLN A 161 -13.26 3.68 -5.12
CA GLN A 161 -14.64 4.16 -5.28
C GLN A 161 -15.62 2.99 -5.23
N ALA A 162 -16.68 3.13 -4.45
CA ALA A 162 -17.85 2.25 -4.46
C ALA A 162 -19.09 3.05 -4.87
N THR A 163 -19.89 2.48 -5.77
CA THR A 163 -21.21 3.01 -6.15
C THR A 163 -22.29 1.95 -5.95
N CYS A 164 -23.47 2.38 -5.49
CA CYS A 164 -24.67 1.55 -5.40
C CYS A 164 -25.72 2.10 -6.38
N GLU A 165 -25.77 1.56 -7.58
CA GLU A 165 -26.72 1.98 -8.62
C GLU A 165 -27.82 0.94 -8.84
N PRO A 166 -29.04 1.36 -9.21
CA PRO A 166 -30.12 0.45 -9.54
C PRO A 166 -29.76 -0.48 -10.71
N PRO A 167 -30.19 -1.76 -10.69
CA PRO A 167 -30.00 -2.65 -11.84
C PRO A 167 -30.72 -2.06 -13.06
N GLY A 168 -29.95 -1.59 -14.04
CA GLY A 168 -30.48 -0.97 -15.27
C GLY A 168 -29.93 0.42 -15.60
N GLN A 169 -29.12 1.03 -14.73
CA GLN A 169 -28.27 2.15 -15.12
C GLN A 169 -26.93 1.61 -15.60
N THR A 170 -26.85 1.22 -16.87
CA THR A 170 -25.58 1.05 -17.55
C THR A 170 -25.00 2.43 -17.83
N LEU A 171 -23.93 2.78 -17.13
CA LEU A 171 -22.73 3.16 -17.86
C LEU A 171 -21.67 2.14 -17.50
N ASP A 172 -21.06 1.57 -18.53
CA ASP A 172 -19.89 0.72 -18.46
C ASP A 172 -18.93 1.18 -17.36
N ILE A 173 -18.39 0.22 -16.61
CA ILE A 173 -17.00 0.11 -16.13
C ILE A 173 -17.05 -0.89 -14.95
N CYS A 174 -17.09 -2.18 -15.28
CA CYS A 174 -16.29 -3.13 -14.52
C CYS A 174 -14.94 -3.18 -15.24
N VAL A 175 -13.98 -2.43 -14.69
CA VAL A 175 -12.55 -2.46 -15.02
C VAL A 175 -12.16 -1.92 -16.40
N THR A 176 -11.67 -0.67 -16.44
CA THR A 176 -10.50 -0.28 -17.24
C THR A 176 -9.95 1.08 -16.75
N PHE A 177 -8.86 1.05 -15.97
CA PHE A 177 -7.91 2.17 -15.91
C PHE A 177 -6.54 1.61 -16.28
N ILE A 178 -6.26 1.54 -17.58
CA ILE A 178 -4.93 1.81 -18.12
C ILE A 178 -5.12 2.63 -19.39
N ALA A 179 -4.38 3.74 -19.43
CA ALA A 179 -4.07 4.66 -20.54
C ALA A 179 -5.06 5.79 -20.85
N ASP A 180 -4.70 6.98 -20.40
CA ASP A 180 -4.97 8.24 -21.07
C ASP A 180 -4.54 8.17 -22.56
N ILE A 181 -5.29 8.81 -23.46
CA ILE A 181 -4.82 9.72 -24.53
C ILE A 181 -5.94 9.95 -25.58
N VAL A 182 -6.26 11.24 -25.75
CA VAL A 182 -6.68 11.92 -27.00
C VAL A 182 -8.18 12.10 -27.33
N LEU A 183 -8.58 13.34 -27.02
CA LEU A 183 -9.27 14.36 -27.82
C LEU A 183 -10.78 14.24 -28.12
N TYR A 184 -11.50 15.22 -27.58
CA TYR A 184 -12.47 16.12 -28.23
C TYR A 184 -13.17 15.62 -29.50
N ALA A 185 -14.51 15.55 -29.48
CA ALA A 185 -15.35 16.60 -30.07
C ALA A 185 -16.84 16.28 -29.91
N TRP A 186 -17.61 17.35 -29.73
CA TRP A 186 -19.04 17.41 -29.54
C TRP A 186 -19.84 17.33 -30.86
N ASN A 187 -21.10 16.93 -30.71
CA ASN A 187 -22.32 17.29 -31.44
C ASN A 187 -22.63 16.71 -32.84
N ASP A 188 -23.73 15.95 -32.86
CA ASP A 188 -25.00 16.20 -33.58
C ASP A 188 -24.94 17.12 -34.82
N ILE A 189 -24.99 16.51 -36.02
CA ILE A 189 -26.09 16.50 -37.01
C ILE A 189 -25.83 15.35 -38.01
#